data_AF-A0AAD4MC48-F1
#
_entry.id   AF-A0AAD4MC48-F1
#
_cell.length_a   1.000
_cell.length_b   1.000
_cell.length_c   1.000
_cell.angle_alpha   90.00
_cell.angle_beta   90.00
_cell.angle_gamma   90.00
#
_symmetry.space_group_name_H-M   'P 1'
#
loop_
_entity.id
_entity.type
_entity.pdbx_description
1 polymer ?
#
loop_
_entity_poly.entity_id
_entity_poly.type
_entity_poly.pdbx_seq_one_letter_code
_entity_poly.pdbx_strand_id
1 'polypeptide(L)'
;MPKPLPGPSRLSQILKNLNRAPRPTLVGVRGITLTLARRNDHFGARYFLKDDLPRIRYANPKLDIQVNKFSKTKEETWQPELLLEFSDGRKQCLNIHNKWSSRIFQELMDVAGGNSWTRWKTERREAGLPAVDGPPEKHATGAAAVLP
;
A
#
# COMPACT_ATOMS: atom_id res chain seq x y z
N MET A 1 15.73 -20.66 -40.69
CA MET A 1 15.89 -20.46 -39.23
C MET A 1 14.54 -20.11 -38.63
N PRO A 2 14.10 -20.77 -37.55
CA PRO A 2 12.83 -20.45 -36.90
C PRO A 2 12.90 -19.05 -36.26
N LYS A 3 11.85 -18.26 -36.45
CA LYS A 3 11.73 -16.90 -35.90
C LYS A 3 11.50 -17.04 -34.38
N PRO A 4 12.27 -16.35 -33.50
CA PRO A 4 12.06 -16.46 -32.07
C PRO A 4 10.66 -15.97 -31.71
N LEU A 5 10.00 -16.69 -30.80
CA LEU A 5 8.69 -16.29 -30.29
C LEU A 5 8.82 -14.89 -29.68
N PRO A 6 7.89 -13.95 -30.00
CA PRO A 6 7.93 -12.63 -29.40
C PRO A 6 7.84 -12.76 -27.88
N GLY A 7 8.70 -12.02 -27.18
CA GLY A 7 8.71 -11.96 -25.72
C GLY A 7 7.35 -11.53 -25.15
N PRO A 8 7.14 -11.71 -23.83
CA PRO A 8 5.85 -11.43 -23.21
C PRO A 8 5.41 -9.98 -23.50
N SER A 9 4.16 -9.83 -23.93
CA SER A 9 3.60 -8.53 -24.26
C SER A 9 3.61 -7.59 -23.05
N ARG A 10 3.68 -6.27 -23.29
CA ARG A 10 3.60 -5.24 -22.23
C ARG A 10 2.31 -5.37 -21.41
N LEU A 11 1.20 -5.72 -22.05
CA LEU A 11 -0.08 -5.98 -21.38
C LEU A 11 0.03 -7.18 -20.43
N SER A 12 0.64 -8.28 -20.88
CA SER A 12 0.84 -9.48 -20.06
C SER A 12 1.67 -9.17 -18.80
N GLN A 13 2.69 -8.30 -18.92
CA GLN A 13 3.49 -7.85 -17.78
C GLN A 13 2.68 -6.98 -16.80
N ILE A 14 1.86 -6.06 -17.32
CA ILE A 14 0.99 -5.22 -16.47
C ILE A 14 -0.02 -6.10 -15.72
N LEU A 15 -0.68 -7.04 -16.41
CA LEU A 15 -1.63 -7.97 -15.80
C LEU A 15 -0.97 -8.85 -14.74
N LYS A 16 0.27 -9.30 -14.98
CA LYS A 16 1.05 -10.05 -13.98
C LYS A 16 1.26 -9.22 -12.70
N ASN A 17 1.57 -7.93 -12.84
CA ASN A 17 1.75 -7.03 -11.70
C ASN A 17 0.44 -6.72 -10.98
N LEU A 18 -0.65 -6.48 -11.72
CA LEU A 18 -1.98 -6.20 -11.17
C LEU A 18 -2.54 -7.41 -10.40
N ASN A 19 -2.29 -8.63 -10.90
CA ASN A 19 -2.73 -9.88 -10.28
C ASN A 19 -1.75 -10.45 -9.24
N ARG A 20 -0.67 -9.73 -8.92
CA ARG A 20 0.32 -10.17 -7.93
C ARG A 20 -0.36 -10.40 -6.57
N ALA A 21 -0.04 -11.52 -5.92
CA ALA A 21 -0.48 -11.82 -4.57
C ALA A 21 0.30 -10.98 -3.52
N PRO A 22 -0.33 -10.56 -2.41
CA PRO A 22 -1.74 -10.70 -2.05
C PRO A 22 -2.67 -9.83 -2.92
N ARG A 23 -3.87 -10.33 -3.25
CA ARG A 23 -4.89 -9.54 -3.97
C ARG A 23 -5.55 -8.55 -3.02
N PRO A 24 -5.48 -7.23 -3.26
CA PRO A 24 -5.97 -6.24 -2.32
C PRO A 24 -7.48 -6.03 -2.45
N THR A 25 -8.28 -7.01 -2.02
CA THR A 25 -9.74 -6.86 -1.95
C THR A 25 -10.12 -6.14 -0.67
N LEU A 26 -10.75 -4.96 -0.79
CA LEU A 26 -11.16 -4.15 0.34
C LEU A 26 -12.65 -4.34 0.59
N VAL A 27 -13.01 -4.70 1.82
CA VAL A 27 -14.39 -4.99 2.23
C VAL A 27 -14.92 -3.79 3.01
N GLY A 28 -16.09 -3.29 2.60
CA GLY A 28 -16.75 -2.19 3.30
C GLY A 28 -16.12 -0.81 3.08
N VAL A 29 -15.11 -0.67 2.23
CA VAL A 29 -14.54 0.64 1.87
C VAL A 29 -15.21 1.18 0.61
N ARG A 30 -15.75 2.39 0.70
CA ARG A 30 -16.37 3.13 -0.40
C ARG A 30 -15.37 4.05 -1.10
N GLY A 31 -14.51 4.71 -0.32
CA GLY A 31 -13.60 5.73 -0.81
C GLY A 31 -12.22 5.65 -0.15
N ILE A 32 -11.18 5.97 -0.92
CA ILE A 32 -9.83 6.18 -0.43
C ILE A 32 -9.34 7.53 -0.93
N THR A 33 -8.93 8.40 0.00
CA THR A 33 -8.27 9.65 -0.34
C THR A 33 -6.83 9.58 0.12
N LEU A 34 -5.90 9.56 -0.84
CA LEU A 34 -4.47 9.61 -0.58
C LEU A 34 -3.99 11.04 -0.76
N THR A 35 -3.50 11.63 0.32
CA THR A 35 -2.87 12.94 0.27
C THR A 35 -1.36 12.75 0.38
N LEU A 36 -0.59 13.35 -0.53
CA LEU A 36 0.88 13.31 -0.52
C LEU A 36 1.53 14.58 -1.11
N ALA A 37 2.79 14.81 -0.80
CA ALA A 37 3.55 15.95 -1.29
C ALA A 37 3.97 15.72 -2.75
N ARG A 38 3.88 16.76 -3.58
CA ARG A 38 4.20 16.67 -5.02
C ARG A 38 5.70 16.49 -5.28
N ARG A 39 6.55 17.14 -4.49
CA ARG A 39 8.01 17.12 -4.62
C ARG A 39 8.64 16.89 -3.25
N ASN A 40 9.78 16.19 -3.24
CA ASN A 40 10.67 15.98 -2.10
C ASN A 40 9.94 15.74 -0.78
N ASP A 41 9.50 14.50 -0.57
CA ASP A 41 9.23 13.85 0.71
C ASP A 41 8.41 12.57 0.43
N HIS A 42 8.31 11.67 1.42
CA HIS A 42 7.38 10.52 1.43
C HIS A 42 7.55 9.54 0.26
N PHE A 43 8.78 9.05 0.06
CA PHE A 43 9.09 8.06 -0.96
C PHE A 43 8.18 6.83 -0.88
N GLY A 44 7.91 6.30 0.32
CA GLY A 44 7.01 5.17 0.51
C GLY A 44 5.59 5.42 0.01
N ALA A 45 5.02 6.60 0.27
CA ALA A 45 3.70 7.00 -0.25
C ALA A 45 3.70 7.11 -1.78
N ARG A 46 4.80 7.55 -2.39
CA ARG A 46 4.94 7.63 -3.86
C ARG A 46 5.07 6.24 -4.49
N TYR A 47 5.82 5.34 -3.86
CA TYR A 47 5.89 3.94 -4.29
C TYR A 47 4.53 3.26 -4.15
N PHE A 48 3.82 3.49 -3.04
CA PHE A 48 2.46 2.99 -2.84
C PHE A 48 1.49 3.50 -3.93
N LEU A 49 1.53 4.81 -4.24
CA LEU A 49 0.76 5.40 -5.33
C LEU A 49 1.05 4.75 -6.70
N LYS A 50 2.33 4.41 -6.96
CA LYS A 50 2.77 3.89 -8.25
C LYS A 50 2.49 2.39 -8.42
N ASP A 51 2.76 1.60 -7.38
CA ASP A 51 2.79 0.14 -7.48
C ASP A 51 1.53 -0.50 -6.87
N ASP A 52 1.06 -0.04 -5.72
CA ASP A 52 -0.03 -0.67 -4.98
C ASP A 52 -1.41 -0.08 -5.32
N LEU A 53 -1.51 1.22 -5.55
CA LEU A 53 -2.79 1.86 -5.87
C LEU A 53 -3.44 1.32 -7.16
N PRO A 54 -2.70 1.07 -8.26
CA PRO A 54 -3.28 0.44 -9.44
C PRO A 54 -3.80 -0.97 -9.16
N ARG A 55 -3.11 -1.74 -8.30
CA ARG A 55 -3.54 -3.08 -7.88
C ARG A 55 -4.84 -3.01 -7.08
N ILE A 56 -4.95 -2.05 -6.15
CA ILE A 56 -6.16 -1.79 -5.36
C ILE A 56 -7.33 -1.42 -6.27
N ARG A 57 -7.14 -0.50 -7.23
CA ARG A 57 -8.19 -0.12 -8.17
C ARG A 57 -8.64 -1.31 -9.03
N TYR A 58 -7.68 -2.12 -9.49
CA TYR A 58 -7.98 -3.29 -10.31
C TYR A 58 -8.79 -4.35 -9.55
N ALA A 59 -8.48 -4.58 -8.27
CA ALA A 59 -9.23 -5.51 -7.42
C ALA A 59 -10.59 -4.95 -6.96
N ASN A 60 -10.74 -3.61 -6.88
CA ASN A 60 -11.94 -2.94 -6.37
C ASN A 60 -12.42 -1.87 -7.36
N PRO A 61 -13.07 -2.24 -8.48
CA PRO A 61 -13.44 -1.29 -9.53
C PRO A 61 -14.49 -0.26 -9.08
N LYS A 62 -15.30 -0.59 -8.06
CA LYS A 62 -16.36 0.29 -7.51
C LYS A 62 -15.85 1.31 -6.51
N LEU A 63 -14.60 1.22 -6.09
CA LEU A 63 -14.03 2.06 -5.04
C LEU A 63 -13.65 3.42 -5.62
N ASP A 64 -14.05 4.51 -4.96
CA ASP A 64 -13.61 5.86 -5.33
C ASP A 64 -12.19 6.10 -4.81
N ILE A 65 -11.26 6.49 -5.68
CA ILE A 65 -9.89 6.80 -5.27
C ILE A 65 -9.57 8.21 -5.71
N GLN A 66 -9.28 9.05 -4.72
CA GLN A 66 -8.85 10.43 -4.90
C GLN A 66 -7.39 10.56 -4.47
N VAL A 67 -6.59 11.27 -5.27
CA VAL A 67 -5.17 11.50 -4.99
C VAL A 67 -4.90 12.98 -5.00
N ASN A 68 -4.70 13.54 -3.81
CA ASN A 68 -4.44 14.96 -3.61
C ASN A 68 -2.93 15.17 -3.47
N LYS A 69 -2.38 15.95 -4.41
CA LYS A 69 -0.95 16.27 -4.45
C LYS A 69 -0.72 17.74 -4.15
N PHE A 70 -0.25 18.04 -2.95
CA PHE A 70 0.02 19.42 -2.55
C PHE A 70 1.48 19.79 -2.81
N SER A 71 1.71 21.05 -3.22
CA SER A 71 3.06 21.58 -3.40
C SER A 71 3.49 22.24 -2.10
N LYS A 72 4.34 21.55 -1.34
CA LYS A 72 4.85 22.01 -0.04
C LYS A 72 5.74 23.24 -0.23
N THR A 73 5.45 24.33 0.48
CA THR A 73 6.38 25.43 0.73
C THR A 73 7.28 25.07 1.92
N LYS A 74 8.50 25.63 2.01
CA LYS A 74 9.50 25.24 3.03
C LYS A 74 9.02 25.36 4.49
N GLU A 75 7.95 26.12 4.74
CA GLU A 75 7.45 26.46 6.07
C GLU A 75 6.26 25.57 6.52
N GLU A 76 5.59 24.88 5.61
CA GLU A 76 4.45 24.02 5.95
C GLU A 76 4.90 22.62 6.35
N THR A 77 4.66 22.24 7.61
CA THR A 77 4.95 20.89 8.11
C THR A 77 3.73 19.99 7.90
N TRP A 78 3.43 19.68 6.65
CA TRP A 78 2.31 18.82 6.30
C TRP A 78 2.72 17.34 6.27
N GLN A 79 1.91 16.47 6.88
CA GLN A 79 2.15 15.03 6.94
C GLN A 79 1.25 14.29 5.94
N PRO A 80 1.76 13.24 5.26
CA PRO A 80 0.98 12.48 4.31
C PRO A 80 -0.01 11.59 5.03
N GLU A 81 -1.22 11.53 4.48
CA GLU A 81 -2.36 10.88 5.08
C GLU A 81 -3.10 10.02 4.06
N LEU A 82 -3.61 8.89 4.54
CA LEU A 82 -4.47 7.99 3.79
C LEU A 82 -5.81 7.91 4.52
N LEU A 83 -6.82 8.58 3.98
CA LEU A 83 -8.18 8.56 4.50
C LEU A 83 -8.97 7.43 3.86
N LEU A 84 -9.57 6.59 4.68
CA LEU A 84 -10.47 5.52 4.29
C LEU A 84 -11.89 5.90 4.66
N GLU A 85 -12.80 5.86 3.70
CA GLU A 85 -14.22 6.09 3.91
C GLU A 85 -14.97 4.77 3.73
N PHE A 86 -15.60 4.30 4.80
CA PHE A 86 -16.34 3.07 4.82
C PHE A 86 -17.81 3.27 4.40
N SER A 87 -18.44 2.19 3.94
CA SER A 87 -19.85 2.19 3.54
C SER A 87 -20.82 2.46 4.68
N ASP A 88 -20.40 2.22 5.93
CA ASP A 88 -21.15 2.55 7.15
C ASP A 88 -21.01 4.03 7.57
N GLY A 89 -20.29 4.84 6.77
CA GLY A 89 -20.04 6.26 7.04
C GLY A 89 -18.85 6.52 7.97
N ARG A 90 -18.19 5.48 8.50
CA ARG A 90 -16.96 5.67 9.30
C ARG A 90 -15.84 6.18 8.42
N LYS A 91 -14.99 7.02 9.00
CA LYS A 91 -13.76 7.49 8.37
C LYS A 91 -12.57 7.11 9.23
N GLN A 92 -11.52 6.60 8.61
CA GLN A 92 -10.27 6.26 9.29
C GLN A 92 -9.12 6.93 8.57
N CYS A 93 -8.37 7.75 9.29
CA CYS A 93 -7.15 8.37 8.78
C CYS A 93 -5.94 7.53 9.21
N LEU A 94 -5.13 7.12 8.24
CA LEU A 94 -3.86 6.44 8.46
C LEU A 94 -2.72 7.43 8.17
N ASN A 95 -1.89 7.69 9.17
CA ASN A 95 -0.67 8.44 8.99
C ASN A 95 0.35 7.57 8.22
N ILE A 96 0.80 8.05 7.06
CA ILE A 96 1.76 7.34 6.19
C ILE A 96 3.15 8.00 6.17
N HIS A 97 3.41 8.92 7.11
CA HIS A 97 4.67 9.61 7.23
C HIS A 97 5.81 8.64 7.57
N ASN A 98 6.91 8.74 6.83
CA ASN A 98 8.12 7.92 7.00
C ASN A 98 7.89 6.39 6.94
N LYS A 99 6.74 5.93 6.42
CA LYS A 99 6.43 4.51 6.25
C LYS A 99 6.83 4.02 4.87
N TRP A 100 7.24 2.75 4.79
CA TRP A 100 7.46 2.06 3.51
C TRP A 100 6.13 1.70 2.84
N SER A 101 6.13 1.55 1.51
CA SER A 101 4.92 1.17 0.77
C SER A 101 4.34 -0.17 1.23
N SER A 102 5.20 -1.15 1.53
CA SER A 102 4.82 -2.46 2.08
C SER A 102 4.07 -2.32 3.41
N ARG A 103 4.52 -1.41 4.29
CA ARG A 103 3.88 -1.15 5.58
C ARG A 103 2.54 -0.44 5.42
N ILE A 104 2.47 0.57 4.55
CA ILE A 104 1.22 1.28 4.23
C ILE A 104 0.19 0.29 3.68
N PHE A 105 0.62 -0.58 2.76
CA PHE A 105 -0.22 -1.63 2.19
C PHE A 105 -0.70 -2.62 3.26
N GLN A 106 0.21 -3.08 4.13
CA GLN A 106 -0.15 -3.98 5.23
C GLN A 106 -1.18 -3.33 6.17
N GLU A 107 -0.97 -2.09 6.60
CA GLU A 107 -1.92 -1.38 7.48
C GLU A 107 -3.27 -1.18 6.82
N LEU A 108 -3.30 -0.84 5.53
CA LEU A 108 -4.54 -0.76 4.76
C LEU A 108 -5.28 -2.10 4.73
N MET A 109 -4.57 -3.19 4.47
CA MET A 109 -5.15 -4.53 4.42
C MET A 109 -5.56 -5.05 5.80
N ASP A 110 -4.84 -4.67 6.87
CA ASP A 110 -5.21 -5.01 8.24
C ASP A 110 -6.54 -4.34 8.63
N VAL A 111 -6.80 -3.14 8.12
CA VAL A 111 -8.02 -2.38 8.38
C VAL A 111 -9.18 -2.82 7.48
N ALA A 112 -8.93 -3.05 6.19
CA ALA A 112 -9.99 -3.22 5.19
C ALA A 112 -9.93 -4.53 4.39
N GLY A 113 -8.90 -5.36 4.57
CA GLY A 113 -8.69 -6.60 3.81
C GLY A 113 -9.58 -7.77 4.22
N GLY A 114 -10.24 -7.70 5.38
CA GLY A 114 -11.21 -8.70 5.83
C GLY A 114 -10.70 -10.14 5.86
N ASN A 115 -11.58 -11.09 5.57
CA ASN A 115 -11.30 -12.53 5.71
C ASN A 115 -10.24 -13.07 4.73
N SER A 116 -10.15 -12.51 3.51
CA SER A 116 -9.14 -12.94 2.54
C SER A 116 -7.73 -12.59 3.02
N TRP A 117 -7.57 -11.42 3.63
CA TRP A 117 -6.31 -10.99 4.22
C TRP A 117 -5.92 -11.82 5.45
N THR A 118 -6.87 -12.13 6.33
CA THR A 118 -6.61 -13.00 7.49
C THR A 118 -6.10 -14.38 7.05
N ARG A 119 -6.75 -15.00 6.05
CA ARG A 119 -6.31 -16.30 5.51
C ARG A 119 -4.90 -16.24 4.94
N TRP A 120 -4.61 -15.21 4.13
CA TRP A 120 -3.28 -14.99 3.58
C TRP A 120 -2.20 -14.85 4.66
N LYS A 121 -2.47 -14.09 5.73
CA LYS A 121 -1.53 -13.95 6.85
C LYS A 121 -1.29 -15.29 7.55
N THR A 122 -2.34 -16.10 7.74
CA THR A 122 -2.21 -17.42 8.35
C THR A 122 -1.36 -18.35 7.48
N GLU A 123 -1.63 -18.45 6.18
CA GLU A 123 -0.86 -19.26 5.23
C GLU A 123 0.61 -18.84 5.19
N ARG A 124 0.88 -17.52 5.16
CA ARG A 124 2.26 -17.00 5.18
C ARG A 124 2.97 -17.28 6.50
N ARG A 125 2.27 -17.17 7.63
CA ARG A 125 2.82 -17.49 8.94
C ARG A 125 3.17 -18.96 9.06
N GLU A 126 2.31 -19.85 8.57
CA GLU A 126 2.58 -21.30 8.52
C GLU A 126 3.78 -21.63 7.62
N ALA A 127 3.96 -20.89 6.53
CA ALA A 127 5.12 -21.00 5.65
C ALA A 127 6.39 -20.30 6.18
N GLY A 128 6.35 -19.63 7.33
CA GLY A 128 7.48 -18.87 7.88
C GLY A 128 7.87 -17.63 7.06
N LEU A 129 6.96 -17.11 6.22
CA LEU A 129 7.18 -15.99 5.32
C LEU A 129 6.51 -14.70 5.85
N PRO A 130 7.03 -13.49 5.50
CA PRO A 130 6.37 -12.24 5.85
C PRO A 130 5.03 -12.07 5.11
N ALA A 131 4.10 -11.31 5.71
CA ALA A 131 2.76 -11.07 5.16
C ALA A 131 2.78 -10.29 3.83
N VAL A 132 3.77 -9.41 3.63
CA VAL A 132 3.99 -8.67 2.38
C VAL A 132 5.47 -8.76 2.05
N ASP A 133 5.79 -9.06 0.80
CA ASP A 133 7.18 -9.08 0.35
C ASP A 133 7.69 -7.63 0.22
N GLY A 134 8.62 -7.23 1.08
CA GLY A 134 9.25 -5.91 1.09
C GLY A 134 10.32 -5.83 2.16
N PRO A 135 11.18 -4.79 2.13
CA PRO A 135 12.20 -4.62 3.17
C PRO A 135 11.52 -4.56 4.54
N PRO A 136 11.91 -5.40 5.50
CA PRO A 136 11.47 -5.22 6.87
C PRO A 136 11.95 -3.84 7.33
N GLU A 137 11.07 -3.07 7.95
CA GLU A 137 11.51 -1.82 8.57
C GLU A 137 12.60 -2.17 9.58
N LYS A 138 13.75 -1.49 9.49
CA LYS A 138 14.66 -1.40 10.62
C LYS A 138 13.87 -0.66 11.70
N HIS A 139 13.24 -1.39 12.62
CA HIS A 139 12.85 -0.78 13.88
C HIS A 139 14.11 -0.11 14.42
N ALA A 140 14.08 1.20 14.61
CA ALA A 140 15.09 1.86 15.42
C ALA A 140 14.91 1.30 16.82
N THR A 141 15.58 0.20 17.12
CA THR A 141 15.78 -0.31 18.46
C THR A 141 16.69 0.69 19.16
N GLY A 142 16.14 1.85 19.51
CA GLY A 142 16.67 2.65 20.60
C GLY A 142 16.37 1.87 21.87
N ALA A 143 17.22 0.88 22.16
CA ALA A 143 17.32 0.32 23.49
C ALA A 143 17.65 1.49 24.42
N ALA A 144 16.63 2.01 25.11
CA ALA A 144 16.82 2.78 26.31
C ALA A 144 17.51 1.83 27.29
N ALA A 145 18.84 1.90 27.33
CA ALA A 145 19.64 1.33 28.39
C ALA A 145 19.17 2.01 29.68
N VAL A 146 18.34 1.29 30.43
CA VAL A 146 18.18 1.50 31.86
C VAL A 146 19.56 1.27 32.47
N LEU A 147 20.24 2.35 32.82
CA LEU A 147 21.42 2.29 33.70
C LEU A 147 20.91 2.37 35.16
N PRO A 148 21.45 1.54 36.07
CA PRO A 148 21.16 1.61 37.50
C PRO A 148 21.74 2.86 38.15
#